data_AF-A0AAN6TY09-F1
#
_entry.id   AF-A0AAN6TY09-F1
#
_cell.length_a   1.000
_cell.length_b   1.000
_cell.length_c   1.000
_cell.angle_alpha   90.00
_cell.angle_beta   90.00
_cell.angle_gamma   90.00
#
_symmetry.space_group_name_H-M   'P 1'
#
loop_
_entity.id
_entity.type
_entity.pdbx_description
1 polymer ?
#
loop_
_entity_poly.entity_id
_entity_poly.type
_entity_poly.pdbx_seq_one_letter_code
_entity_poly.pdbx_strand_id
1 'polypeptide(L)'
;MKSLAFLLSVTASLASATAIALGSDASSVFVPEGASISLPRALTSNSHHKQKDNWGNAVEQDRKKVTIRASKHDRDDISDDFLWALKKANHGGLVYLETGKKYVIGKKLDLTFLKDVYVKIDGELKFTNDIEYWQDNNFYYPFQKSITFWVWGGKDIKIYGSGVINGNGQAWWDGFSGAEILDPNNKYYRPILFLTDNATNVEVNGLHLKDSPCWTNFFVRTNNVVFDNVYISAVSTNASSLPKNTDGFDSLNVDGLTVLNTRVNVGDDCFSPKPNTTNILVRNLWCNGTHGVSMGSIGQYPGVMDFISNALLENITLVNGENGARLKAWAGPNVGYGYMRNITYKDIRVENTDNPIVLDQCYFNINASTCAAYPSRVNITDVKFLNVRGSSSGKEGRVVADLTCSPGATCSGIHLENINITSPKGEPQIVCDNIQGDVGVDCIPASEADF
;
A
#
# COMPACT_ATOMS: atom_id res chain seq x y z
N MET A 1 20.74 -4.77 -54.02
CA MET A 1 20.04 -6.06 -54.25
C MET A 1 19.02 -6.17 -53.11
N LYS A 2 17.69 -6.20 -53.35
CA LYS A 2 16.87 -7.39 -53.68
C LYS A 2 17.27 -8.61 -52.84
N SER A 3 16.42 -9.34 -52.11
CA SER A 3 14.99 -9.24 -51.74
C SER A 3 14.81 -10.07 -50.44
N LEU A 4 13.65 -10.34 -49.81
CA LEU A 4 12.22 -10.20 -50.14
C LEU A 4 11.39 -10.08 -48.83
N ALA A 5 10.12 -9.68 -48.90
CA ALA A 5 9.14 -9.84 -47.81
C ALA A 5 8.24 -11.07 -48.07
N PHE A 6 7.68 -11.67 -47.02
CA PHE A 6 6.65 -12.71 -47.15
C PHE A 6 5.43 -12.37 -46.27
N LEU A 7 4.35 -11.93 -46.92
CA LEU A 7 3.00 -12.05 -46.37
C LEU A 7 2.48 -13.45 -46.72
N LEU A 8 1.81 -14.13 -45.78
CA LEU A 8 0.84 -15.17 -46.10
C LEU A 8 -0.54 -14.73 -45.68
N SER A 9 -1.38 -14.46 -46.68
CA SER A 9 -2.83 -14.43 -46.54
C SER A 9 -3.37 -15.87 -46.49
N VAL A 10 -4.20 -16.20 -45.52
CA VAL A 10 -5.02 -17.42 -45.55
C VAL A 10 -6.49 -17.02 -45.54
N THR A 11 -7.10 -17.04 -46.72
CA THR A 11 -8.55 -17.00 -46.88
C THR A 11 -9.09 -18.43 -46.86
N ALA A 12 -9.94 -18.75 -45.89
CA ALA A 12 -10.76 -19.96 -45.91
C ALA A 12 -12.22 -19.57 -45.63
N SER A 13 -13.05 -19.65 -46.67
CA SER A 13 -14.51 -19.58 -46.56
C SER A 13 -15.06 -20.99 -46.68
N LEU A 14 -15.91 -21.38 -45.74
CA LEU A 14 -16.85 -22.48 -45.90
C LEU A 14 -18.00 -22.29 -44.90
N ALA A 15 -19.21 -22.16 -45.40
CA ALA A 15 -20.41 -22.02 -44.60
C ALA A 15 -20.97 -23.41 -44.23
N SER A 16 -21.43 -23.56 -42.99
CA SER A 16 -22.33 -24.65 -42.58
C SER A 16 -23.39 -24.07 -41.64
N ALA A 17 -24.65 -24.28 -41.97
CA ALA A 17 -25.78 -23.62 -41.32
C ALA A 17 -26.31 -24.40 -40.10
N THR A 18 -27.06 -23.66 -39.27
CA THR A 18 -28.09 -24.13 -38.33
C THR A 18 -27.73 -25.18 -37.27
N ALA A 19 -27.59 -24.69 -36.04
CA ALA A 19 -28.52 -25.06 -34.97
C ALA A 19 -28.66 -23.88 -33.98
N ILE A 20 -29.80 -23.17 -34.00
CA ILE A 20 -30.13 -22.26 -32.90
C ILE A 20 -30.66 -23.13 -31.75
N ALA A 21 -29.74 -23.57 -30.90
CA ALA A 21 -30.11 -24.05 -29.58
C ALA A 21 -30.61 -22.84 -28.78
N LEU A 22 -31.93 -22.67 -28.69
CA LEU A 22 -32.56 -21.88 -27.63
C LEU A 22 -32.34 -22.62 -26.31
N GLY A 23 -31.10 -22.59 -25.83
CA GLY A 23 -30.78 -22.92 -24.45
C GLY A 23 -31.52 -21.94 -23.57
N SER A 24 -32.62 -22.38 -22.97
CA SER A 24 -33.23 -21.71 -21.84
C SER A 24 -32.22 -21.75 -20.70
N ASP A 25 -31.37 -20.73 -20.62
CA ASP A 25 -30.35 -20.59 -19.59
C ASP A 25 -31.03 -20.18 -18.28
N ALA A 26 -31.83 -21.10 -17.76
CA ALA A 26 -32.33 -21.12 -16.41
C ALA A 26 -31.19 -21.54 -15.48
N SER A 27 -30.08 -20.78 -15.52
CA SER A 27 -29.10 -20.78 -14.45
C SER A 27 -29.88 -20.56 -13.16
N SER A 28 -29.92 -21.56 -12.29
CA SER A 28 -30.53 -21.42 -10.98
C SER A 28 -29.88 -20.22 -10.31
N VAL A 29 -30.67 -19.17 -10.04
CA VAL A 29 -30.13 -17.93 -9.49
C VAL A 29 -29.61 -18.26 -8.10
N PHE A 30 -28.29 -18.45 -8.00
CA PHE A 30 -27.62 -18.69 -6.73
C PHE A 30 -28.00 -17.55 -5.79
N VAL A 31 -28.55 -17.91 -4.63
CA VAL A 31 -28.86 -17.01 -3.52
C VAL A 31 -28.33 -17.73 -2.28
N PRO A 32 -27.35 -17.16 -1.57
CA PRO A 32 -26.80 -17.78 -0.38
C PRO A 32 -27.85 -18.03 0.70
N GLU A 33 -27.70 -19.12 1.45
CA GLU A 33 -28.54 -19.40 2.61
C GLU A 33 -28.40 -18.25 3.64
N GLY A 34 -29.53 -17.76 4.14
CA GLY A 34 -29.54 -16.65 5.10
C GLY A 34 -29.20 -15.27 4.53
N ALA A 35 -29.01 -15.13 3.22
CA ALA A 35 -28.88 -13.81 2.60
C ALA A 35 -30.20 -13.02 2.66
N SER A 36 -30.09 -11.71 2.85
CA SER A 36 -31.26 -10.81 2.84
C SER A 36 -31.00 -9.54 2.04
N ILE A 37 -32.06 -8.98 1.45
CA ILE A 37 -32.03 -7.67 0.80
C ILE A 37 -33.15 -6.84 1.41
N SER A 38 -32.80 -5.67 1.95
CA SER A 38 -33.73 -4.69 2.51
C SER A 38 -33.62 -3.38 1.75
N LEU A 39 -34.77 -2.86 1.30
CA LEU A 39 -34.85 -1.54 0.69
C LEU A 39 -34.81 -0.45 1.78
N PRO A 40 -34.26 0.74 1.49
CA PRO A 40 -34.39 1.89 2.37
C PRO A 40 -35.87 2.20 2.60
N ARG A 41 -36.23 2.65 3.81
CA ARG A 41 -37.62 3.09 4.07
C ARG A 41 -37.97 4.22 3.11
N ALA A 42 -39.13 4.13 2.46
CA ALA A 42 -39.65 5.23 1.66
C ALA A 42 -39.81 6.47 2.55
N LEU A 43 -38.99 7.49 2.32
CA LEU A 43 -39.13 8.78 2.99
C LEU A 43 -40.42 9.43 2.51
N THR A 44 -41.45 9.41 3.35
CA THR A 44 -42.76 10.00 3.08
C THR A 44 -42.70 11.52 3.19
N SER A 45 -42.04 12.20 2.24
CA SER A 45 -42.30 13.62 1.96
C SER A 45 -41.78 14.04 0.58
N ASN A 46 -42.65 14.69 -0.20
CA ASN A 46 -42.24 15.48 -1.36
C ASN A 46 -41.61 16.79 -0.86
N SER A 47 -40.28 16.94 -0.86
CA SER A 47 -39.56 18.24 -1.03
C SER A 47 -38.06 18.24 -0.73
N HIS A 48 -37.47 17.23 -0.08
CA HIS A 48 -36.08 17.35 0.39
C HIS A 48 -35.03 16.91 -0.66
N HIS A 49 -34.06 17.79 -0.91
CA HIS A 49 -32.82 17.46 -1.62
C HIS A 49 -32.13 16.28 -0.93
N LYS A 50 -32.03 15.14 -1.63
CA LYS A 50 -31.31 13.96 -1.11
C LYS A 50 -29.85 14.33 -0.88
N GLN A 51 -29.38 14.10 0.34
CA GLN A 51 -27.97 14.25 0.68
C GLN A 51 -27.14 13.33 -0.23
N LYS A 52 -25.99 13.85 -0.68
CA LYS A 52 -25.03 13.13 -1.50
C LYS A 52 -23.75 12.88 -0.72
N ASP A 53 -23.06 11.79 -1.07
CA ASP A 53 -21.68 11.59 -0.64
C ASP A 53 -20.70 12.46 -1.44
N ASN A 54 -19.41 12.34 -1.12
CA ASN A 54 -18.31 13.12 -1.71
C ASN A 54 -18.12 12.87 -3.23
N TRP A 55 -18.82 11.89 -3.81
CA TRP A 55 -18.76 11.53 -5.22
C TRP A 55 -20.08 11.81 -5.97
N GLY A 56 -21.09 12.34 -5.27
CA GLY A 56 -22.41 12.63 -5.83
C GLY A 56 -23.39 11.44 -5.80
N ASN A 57 -23.02 10.32 -5.16
CA ASN A 57 -23.83 9.12 -5.04
C ASN A 57 -24.69 9.13 -3.75
N ALA A 58 -25.49 8.08 -3.54
CA ALA A 58 -26.42 8.01 -2.42
C ALA A 58 -25.70 7.82 -1.06
N VAL A 59 -26.18 8.46 0.01
CA VAL A 59 -25.70 8.19 1.37
C VAL A 59 -26.25 6.87 1.93
N GLU A 60 -25.67 6.33 3.03
CA GLU A 60 -26.00 5.01 3.60
C GLU A 60 -27.51 4.77 3.74
N GLN A 61 -28.27 5.73 4.30
CA GLN A 61 -29.71 5.57 4.54
C GLN A 61 -30.57 5.43 3.27
N ASP A 62 -30.04 5.80 2.11
CA ASP A 62 -30.71 5.79 0.82
C ASP A 62 -30.36 4.57 -0.04
N ARG A 63 -29.45 3.70 0.43
CA ARG A 63 -28.95 2.52 -0.30
C ARG A 63 -29.77 1.26 0.02
N LYS A 64 -29.93 0.38 -0.98
CA LYS A 64 -30.39 -1.01 -0.75
C LYS A 64 -29.33 -1.72 0.12
N LYS A 65 -29.72 -2.34 1.23
CA LYS A 65 -28.81 -3.07 2.11
C LYS A 65 -28.92 -4.57 1.86
N VAL A 66 -27.78 -5.22 1.63
CA VAL A 66 -27.60 -6.65 1.43
C VAL A 66 -26.84 -7.22 2.64
N THR A 67 -27.32 -8.33 3.20
CA THR A 67 -26.61 -9.09 4.23
C THR A 67 -26.44 -10.55 3.79
N ILE A 68 -25.48 -11.24 4.39
CA ILE A 68 -25.19 -12.67 4.20
C ILE A 68 -25.05 -13.36 5.56
N ARG A 69 -25.14 -14.70 5.56
CA ARG A 69 -24.83 -15.52 6.73
C ARG A 69 -23.42 -15.25 7.25
N ALA A 70 -23.25 -15.40 8.56
CA ALA A 70 -21.93 -15.50 9.18
C ALA A 70 -21.35 -16.91 8.99
N SER A 71 -20.03 -17.02 9.02
CA SER A 71 -19.30 -18.28 9.10
C SER A 71 -19.48 -18.90 10.49
N LYS A 72 -19.78 -20.20 10.53
CA LYS A 72 -19.97 -21.01 11.75
C LYS A 72 -18.64 -21.33 12.46
N HIS A 73 -17.53 -21.35 11.72
CA HIS A 73 -16.18 -21.63 12.21
C HIS A 73 -15.13 -21.17 11.19
N ASP A 74 -13.84 -21.17 11.57
CA ASP A 74 -12.70 -20.69 10.76
C ASP A 74 -12.45 -21.45 9.43
N ARG A 75 -13.22 -22.51 9.14
CA ARG A 75 -13.24 -23.25 7.86
C ARG A 75 -14.57 -23.13 7.08
N ASP A 76 -15.52 -22.33 7.54
CA ASP A 76 -16.83 -22.14 6.87
C ASP A 76 -16.73 -20.97 5.90
N ASP A 77 -16.19 -21.26 4.71
CA ASP A 77 -15.98 -20.28 3.63
C ASP A 77 -17.30 -19.66 3.15
N ILE A 78 -17.33 -18.32 3.09
CA ILE A 78 -18.44 -17.50 2.57
C ILE A 78 -18.03 -16.69 1.32
N SER A 79 -16.90 -17.01 0.67
CA SER A 79 -16.38 -16.24 -0.47
C SER A 79 -17.40 -16.04 -1.59
N ASP A 80 -18.14 -17.10 -1.96
CA ASP A 80 -19.19 -17.03 -2.98
C ASP A 80 -20.39 -16.18 -2.52
N ASP A 81 -20.71 -16.23 -1.23
CA ASP A 81 -21.78 -15.44 -0.60
C ASP A 81 -21.42 -13.95 -0.61
N PHE A 82 -20.17 -13.61 -0.28
CA PHE A 82 -19.67 -12.24 -0.31
C PHE A 82 -19.57 -11.68 -1.73
N LEU A 83 -19.09 -12.48 -2.69
CA LEU A 83 -19.10 -12.12 -4.11
C LEU A 83 -20.52 -11.89 -4.63
N TRP A 84 -21.48 -12.74 -4.24
CA TRP A 84 -22.89 -12.54 -4.53
C TRP A 84 -23.42 -11.24 -3.92
N ALA A 85 -23.09 -10.96 -2.67
CA ALA A 85 -23.55 -9.77 -1.96
C ALA A 85 -23.07 -8.50 -2.65
N LEU A 86 -21.79 -8.44 -3.04
CA LEU A 86 -21.22 -7.34 -3.82
C LEU A 86 -21.89 -7.20 -5.19
N LYS A 87 -22.14 -8.30 -5.92
CA LYS A 87 -22.89 -8.27 -7.18
C LYS A 87 -24.33 -7.73 -7.02
N LYS A 88 -25.01 -8.03 -5.91
CA LYS A 88 -26.36 -7.50 -5.62
C LYS A 88 -26.33 -6.05 -5.12
N ALA A 89 -25.32 -5.68 -4.34
CA ALA A 89 -25.12 -4.33 -3.83
C ALA A 89 -24.59 -3.36 -4.88
N ASN A 90 -23.96 -3.84 -5.96
CA ASN A 90 -23.41 -2.98 -7.02
C ASN A 90 -24.46 -1.99 -7.55
N HIS A 91 -24.01 -0.79 -7.92
CA HIS A 91 -24.85 0.32 -8.38
C HIS A 91 -25.87 0.79 -7.31
N GLY A 92 -25.38 1.52 -6.30
CA GLY A 92 -26.19 2.23 -5.31
C GLY A 92 -26.62 1.41 -4.11
N GLY A 93 -25.91 0.34 -3.77
CA GLY A 93 -26.19 -0.51 -2.62
C GLY A 93 -25.08 -0.54 -1.57
N LEU A 94 -25.38 -1.29 -0.51
CA LEU A 94 -24.57 -1.51 0.68
C LEU A 94 -24.51 -3.01 0.98
N VAL A 95 -23.32 -3.59 1.14
CA VAL A 95 -23.14 -4.87 1.84
C VAL A 95 -22.90 -4.56 3.32
N TYR A 96 -23.54 -5.28 4.24
CA TYR A 96 -23.32 -5.12 5.68
C TYR A 96 -22.91 -6.45 6.34
N LEU A 97 -21.76 -6.43 7.01
CA LEU A 97 -21.18 -7.50 7.82
C LEU A 97 -21.29 -7.11 9.30
N GLU A 98 -22.06 -7.88 10.08
CA GLU A 98 -22.61 -7.43 11.36
C GLU A 98 -21.63 -7.54 12.54
N THR A 99 -21.80 -6.67 13.54
CA THR A 99 -21.04 -6.70 14.80
C THR A 99 -21.08 -8.06 15.49
N GLY A 100 -19.93 -8.54 15.94
CA GLY A 100 -19.81 -9.83 16.65
C GLY A 100 -20.02 -11.07 15.76
N LYS A 101 -20.06 -10.91 14.43
CA LYS A 101 -20.05 -12.01 13.46
C LYS A 101 -18.68 -12.16 12.82
N LYS A 102 -18.39 -13.37 12.35
CA LYS A 102 -17.19 -13.73 11.59
C LYS A 102 -17.59 -14.12 10.16
N TYR A 103 -16.78 -13.74 9.18
CA TYR A 103 -16.99 -13.99 7.76
C TYR A 103 -15.66 -14.47 7.16
N VAL A 104 -15.56 -15.75 6.84
CA VAL A 104 -14.31 -16.40 6.39
C VAL A 104 -14.21 -16.37 4.86
N ILE A 105 -13.12 -15.82 4.33
CA ILE A 105 -12.79 -15.84 2.90
C ILE A 105 -11.73 -16.92 2.64
N GLY A 106 -12.14 -18.00 2.00
CA GLY A 106 -11.29 -19.13 1.62
C GLY A 106 -10.94 -19.22 0.13
N LYS A 107 -11.45 -18.32 -0.72
CA LYS A 107 -11.19 -18.30 -2.17
C LYS A 107 -10.75 -16.93 -2.65
N LYS A 108 -9.94 -16.87 -3.71
CA LYS A 108 -9.57 -15.59 -4.33
C LYS A 108 -10.77 -14.88 -4.94
N LEU A 109 -10.84 -13.56 -4.78
CA LEU A 109 -11.95 -12.74 -5.27
C LEU A 109 -11.51 -11.67 -6.26
N ASP A 110 -12.02 -11.75 -7.50
CA ASP A 110 -11.97 -10.65 -8.46
C ASP A 110 -13.16 -9.72 -8.21
N LEU A 111 -12.86 -8.52 -7.70
CA LEU A 111 -13.81 -7.47 -7.37
C LEU A 111 -13.56 -6.23 -8.25
N THR A 112 -13.08 -6.41 -9.48
CA THR A 112 -12.79 -5.31 -10.42
C THR A 112 -14.02 -4.69 -11.10
N PHE A 113 -15.20 -5.25 -10.86
CA PHE A 113 -16.48 -4.86 -11.48
C PHE A 113 -17.27 -3.79 -10.70
N LEU A 114 -16.74 -3.28 -9.59
CA LEU A 114 -17.50 -2.49 -8.63
C LEU A 114 -17.76 -1.07 -9.15
N LYS A 115 -18.97 -0.57 -8.92
CA LYS A 115 -19.39 0.78 -9.26
C LYS A 115 -20.47 1.27 -8.31
N ASP A 116 -20.17 2.31 -7.55
CA ASP A 116 -21.05 2.92 -6.55
C ASP A 116 -21.53 1.89 -5.51
N VAL A 117 -20.61 1.42 -4.68
CA VAL A 117 -20.86 0.37 -3.67
C VAL A 117 -20.34 0.77 -2.30
N TYR A 118 -21.15 0.51 -1.28
CA TYR A 118 -20.75 0.61 0.12
C TYR A 118 -20.54 -0.80 0.70
N VAL A 119 -19.53 -0.96 1.55
CA VAL A 119 -19.25 -2.21 2.29
C VAL A 119 -19.01 -1.84 3.75
N LYS A 120 -20.02 -2.07 4.59
CA LYS A 120 -19.93 -1.80 6.03
C LYS A 120 -19.50 -3.07 6.77
N ILE A 121 -18.38 -3.00 7.49
CA ILE A 121 -17.77 -4.10 8.22
C ILE A 121 -17.69 -3.70 9.68
N ASP A 122 -18.64 -4.19 10.48
CA ASP A 122 -18.62 -4.06 11.95
C ASP A 122 -18.26 -5.40 12.64
N GLY A 123 -18.22 -6.50 11.87
CA GLY A 123 -17.72 -7.82 12.29
C GLY A 123 -16.25 -8.10 11.94
N GLU A 124 -15.84 -9.36 11.99
CA GLU A 124 -14.52 -9.82 11.51
C GLU A 124 -14.65 -10.49 10.14
N LEU A 125 -14.02 -9.92 9.11
CA LEU A 125 -13.73 -10.63 7.85
C LEU A 125 -12.33 -11.23 7.97
N LYS A 126 -12.21 -12.57 7.84
CA LYS A 126 -10.96 -13.30 8.08
C LYS A 126 -10.59 -14.18 6.90
N PHE A 127 -9.34 -14.13 6.45
CA PHE A 127 -8.83 -15.03 5.41
C PHE A 127 -8.41 -16.38 5.99
N THR A 128 -8.60 -17.46 5.21
CA THR A 128 -7.99 -18.75 5.53
C THR A 128 -6.46 -18.66 5.41
N ASN A 129 -5.74 -19.40 6.23
CA ASN A 129 -4.29 -19.57 6.13
C ASN A 129 -3.91 -20.86 5.39
N ASP A 130 -4.70 -21.24 4.38
CA ASP A 130 -4.43 -22.38 3.52
C ASP A 130 -3.34 -22.01 2.50
N ILE A 131 -2.08 -22.12 2.93
CA ILE A 131 -0.92 -21.68 2.16
C ILE A 131 -0.85 -22.40 0.80
N GLU A 132 -1.13 -23.71 0.75
CA GLU A 132 -1.12 -24.49 -0.49
C GLU A 132 -2.17 -23.97 -1.47
N TYR A 133 -3.42 -23.80 -1.02
CA TYR A 133 -4.47 -23.19 -1.84
C TYR A 133 -4.05 -21.82 -2.38
N TRP A 134 -3.52 -20.93 -1.52
CA TRP A 134 -3.20 -19.55 -1.90
C TRP A 134 -1.95 -19.43 -2.79
N GLN A 135 -0.97 -20.34 -2.72
CA GLN A 135 0.13 -20.39 -3.70
C GLN A 135 -0.39 -20.74 -5.11
N ASP A 136 -1.34 -21.67 -5.20
CA ASP A 136 -1.93 -22.08 -6.48
C ASP A 136 -3.04 -21.12 -6.98
N ASN A 137 -3.76 -20.46 -6.06
CA ASN A 137 -4.98 -19.70 -6.34
C ASN A 137 -4.89 -18.25 -5.86
N ASN A 138 -4.06 -17.46 -6.52
CA ASN A 138 -3.93 -16.03 -6.25
C ASN A 138 -4.08 -15.16 -7.50
N PHE A 139 -3.92 -13.85 -7.32
CA PHE A 139 -3.54 -12.90 -8.37
C PHE A 139 -2.08 -12.50 -8.14
N TYR A 140 -1.23 -12.70 -9.15
CA TYR A 140 0.20 -12.42 -9.09
C TYR A 140 0.54 -11.04 -9.63
N TYR A 141 1.32 -10.28 -8.87
CA TYR A 141 1.82 -8.95 -9.24
C TYR A 141 3.34 -9.02 -9.42
N PRO A 142 3.86 -8.82 -10.66
CA PRO A 142 5.29 -8.96 -10.93
C PRO A 142 6.19 -7.97 -10.17
N PHE A 143 5.67 -6.78 -9.83
CA PHE A 143 6.41 -5.78 -9.06
C PHE A 143 6.74 -6.33 -7.67
N GLN A 144 8.02 -6.58 -7.43
CA GLN A 144 8.54 -7.17 -6.19
C GLN A 144 7.91 -8.52 -5.79
N LYS A 145 7.41 -9.28 -6.79
CA LYS A 145 6.94 -10.68 -6.69
C LYS A 145 5.88 -10.94 -5.59
N SER A 146 4.82 -10.12 -5.54
CA SER A 146 3.74 -10.30 -4.56
C SER A 146 2.54 -11.07 -5.13
N ILE A 147 1.75 -11.65 -4.23
CA ILE A 147 0.41 -12.19 -4.54
C ILE A 147 -0.64 -11.46 -3.71
N THR A 148 -1.93 -11.64 -3.98
CA THR A 148 -3.01 -11.12 -3.12
C THR A 148 -4.22 -12.05 -3.05
N PHE A 149 -4.97 -11.95 -1.94
CA PHE A 149 -6.24 -12.63 -1.74
C PHE A 149 -7.36 -12.15 -2.68
N TRP A 150 -7.39 -10.86 -3.00
CA TRP A 150 -8.48 -10.22 -3.76
C TRP A 150 -8.01 -8.97 -4.50
N VAL A 151 -8.74 -8.57 -5.54
CA VAL A 151 -8.44 -7.36 -6.31
C VAL A 151 -9.69 -6.48 -6.37
N TRP A 152 -9.64 -5.33 -5.69
CA TRP A 152 -10.70 -4.32 -5.73
C TRP A 152 -10.48 -3.37 -6.92
N GLY A 153 -11.49 -3.17 -7.76
CA GLY A 153 -11.36 -2.28 -8.93
C GLY A 153 -12.70 -1.73 -9.40
N GLY A 154 -12.63 -0.76 -10.31
CA GLY A 154 -13.80 0.00 -10.76
C GLY A 154 -13.89 1.36 -10.08
N LYS A 155 -15.08 1.80 -9.65
CA LYS A 155 -15.31 3.21 -9.25
C LYS A 155 -16.24 3.41 -8.06
N ASP A 156 -15.97 4.42 -7.22
CA ASP A 156 -16.82 4.87 -6.12
C ASP A 156 -17.09 3.73 -5.10
N ILE A 157 -16.01 3.30 -4.43
CA ILE A 157 -16.00 2.15 -3.50
C ILE A 157 -15.72 2.66 -2.09
N LYS A 158 -16.72 2.58 -1.18
CA LYS A 158 -16.58 2.98 0.22
C LYS A 158 -16.62 1.76 1.14
N ILE A 159 -15.56 1.52 1.90
CA ILE A 159 -15.45 0.42 2.88
C ILE A 159 -15.27 1.05 4.26
N TYR A 160 -16.11 0.70 5.23
CA TYR A 160 -16.09 1.40 6.53
C TYR A 160 -16.72 0.59 7.66
N GLY A 161 -16.54 1.03 8.89
CA GLY A 161 -17.18 0.44 10.07
C GLY A 161 -16.23 0.41 11.27
N SER A 162 -16.54 -0.39 12.27
CA SER A 162 -15.68 -0.62 13.44
C SER A 162 -15.07 -2.03 13.49
N GLY A 163 -15.16 -2.78 12.39
CA GLY A 163 -14.77 -4.18 12.29
C GLY A 163 -13.31 -4.42 11.92
N VAL A 164 -13.01 -5.69 11.68
CA VAL A 164 -11.65 -6.19 11.42
C VAL A 164 -11.58 -6.84 10.04
N ILE A 165 -10.52 -6.55 9.28
CA ILE A 165 -10.08 -7.37 8.15
C ILE A 165 -8.80 -8.09 8.59
N ASN A 166 -8.88 -9.41 8.75
CA ASN A 166 -7.84 -10.24 9.35
C ASN A 166 -7.17 -11.16 8.31
N GLY A 167 -5.91 -10.87 7.97
CA GLY A 167 -5.10 -11.63 7.02
C GLY A 167 -4.59 -12.98 7.52
N ASN A 168 -4.75 -13.27 8.82
CA ASN A 168 -4.39 -14.55 9.44
C ASN A 168 -2.89 -14.91 9.23
N GLY A 169 -2.02 -13.90 9.30
CA GLY A 169 -0.63 -13.91 8.84
C GLY A 169 0.35 -14.82 9.57
N GLN A 170 0.07 -15.30 10.78
CA GLN A 170 1.05 -16.03 11.60
C GLN A 170 1.68 -17.24 10.87
N ALA A 171 0.87 -18.08 10.23
CA ALA A 171 1.37 -19.24 9.49
C ALA A 171 2.25 -18.85 8.29
N TRP A 172 2.02 -17.67 7.70
CA TRP A 172 2.81 -17.13 6.61
C TRP A 172 4.15 -16.56 7.09
N TRP A 173 4.18 -15.94 8.28
CA TRP A 173 5.42 -15.47 8.89
C TRP A 173 6.30 -16.63 9.36
N ASP A 174 5.69 -17.69 9.92
CA ASP A 174 6.40 -18.93 10.26
C ASP A 174 6.97 -19.62 9.02
N GLY A 175 6.19 -19.75 7.94
CA GLY A 175 6.64 -20.36 6.69
C GLY A 175 7.69 -19.54 5.91
N PHE A 176 7.81 -18.25 6.19
CA PHE A 176 8.77 -17.33 5.55
C PHE A 176 9.97 -16.97 6.45
N SER A 177 10.06 -17.52 7.67
CA SER A 177 11.17 -17.19 8.57
C SER A 177 12.52 -17.59 7.95
N GLY A 178 13.49 -16.66 8.01
CA GLY A 178 14.79 -16.80 7.35
C GLY A 178 14.83 -16.51 5.84
N ALA A 179 13.70 -16.27 5.18
CA ALA A 179 13.65 -15.90 3.76
C ALA A 179 13.63 -14.37 3.54
N GLU A 180 13.85 -13.96 2.27
CA GLU A 180 13.85 -12.57 1.80
C GLU A 180 12.99 -12.41 0.53
N ILE A 181 12.21 -11.32 0.46
CA ILE A 181 11.18 -11.18 -0.59
C ILE A 181 11.79 -11.01 -1.99
N LEU A 182 12.92 -10.31 -2.07
CA LEU A 182 13.68 -10.05 -3.30
C LEU A 182 14.71 -11.14 -3.65
N ASP A 183 14.78 -12.27 -2.92
CA ASP A 183 15.61 -13.41 -3.34
C ASP A 183 15.16 -13.88 -4.73
N PRO A 184 16.06 -13.98 -5.74
CA PRO A 184 15.72 -14.50 -7.05
C PRO A 184 15.08 -15.90 -6.99
N ASN A 185 15.44 -16.72 -6.00
CA ASN A 185 14.95 -18.08 -5.78
C ASN A 185 13.70 -18.17 -4.90
N ASN A 186 13.19 -17.06 -4.35
CA ASN A 186 11.97 -17.07 -3.55
C ASN A 186 10.79 -17.63 -4.37
N LYS A 187 10.17 -18.69 -3.84
CA LYS A 187 8.94 -19.34 -4.36
C LYS A 187 7.78 -19.28 -3.37
N TYR A 188 7.97 -18.66 -2.21
CA TYR A 188 6.98 -18.52 -1.16
C TYR A 188 6.43 -17.09 -1.20
N TYR A 189 5.52 -16.84 -2.13
CA TYR A 189 4.86 -15.54 -2.25
C TYR A 189 3.79 -15.42 -1.16
N ARG A 190 3.69 -14.26 -0.51
CA ARG A 190 2.76 -14.01 0.59
C ARG A 190 1.66 -13.04 0.13
N PRO A 191 0.39 -13.28 0.48
CA PRO A 191 -0.71 -12.44 0.00
C PRO A 191 -0.79 -11.09 0.71
N ILE A 192 -0.93 -10.04 -0.10
CA ILE A 192 -1.27 -8.68 0.31
C ILE A 192 -2.72 -8.65 0.80
N LEU A 193 -2.96 -8.02 1.96
CA LEU A 193 -4.26 -8.05 2.64
C LEU A 193 -5.34 -7.24 1.91
N PHE A 194 -5.01 -6.04 1.42
CA PHE A 194 -5.92 -5.18 0.66
C PHE A 194 -5.22 -4.64 -0.58
N LEU A 195 -5.73 -4.99 -1.76
CA LEU A 195 -5.17 -4.53 -3.03
C LEU A 195 -6.25 -3.88 -3.89
N THR A 196 -5.95 -2.69 -4.42
CA THR A 196 -6.74 -2.09 -5.49
C THR A 196 -5.99 -2.14 -6.80
N ASP A 197 -6.70 -2.42 -7.90
CA ASP A 197 -6.16 -2.32 -9.26
C ASP A 197 -7.18 -1.70 -10.21
N ASN A 198 -6.72 -0.72 -11.01
CA ASN A 198 -7.57 0.05 -11.94
C ASN A 198 -8.83 0.60 -11.25
N ALA A 199 -8.63 1.23 -10.10
CA ALA A 199 -9.69 1.79 -9.27
C ALA A 199 -9.74 3.32 -9.37
N THR A 200 -10.90 3.91 -9.09
CA THR A 200 -11.06 5.36 -8.94
C THR A 200 -12.03 5.67 -7.81
N ASN A 201 -11.70 6.61 -6.93
CA ASN A 201 -12.53 6.95 -5.76
C ASN A 201 -12.71 5.74 -4.83
N VAL A 202 -11.70 5.47 -4.01
CA VAL A 202 -11.73 4.43 -2.97
C VAL A 202 -11.60 5.09 -1.60
N GLU A 203 -12.50 4.78 -0.67
CA GLU A 203 -12.44 5.28 0.71
C GLU A 203 -12.49 4.10 1.69
N VAL A 204 -11.54 4.05 2.63
CA VAL A 204 -11.49 3.09 3.73
C VAL A 204 -11.50 3.82 5.07
N ASN A 205 -12.50 3.57 5.93
CA ASN A 205 -12.68 4.33 7.17
C ASN A 205 -12.94 3.46 8.42
N GLY A 206 -12.23 3.72 9.52
CA GLY A 206 -12.54 3.18 10.86
C GLY A 206 -12.13 1.73 11.15
N LEU A 207 -11.62 0.99 10.14
CA LEU A 207 -11.33 -0.44 10.26
C LEU A 207 -10.01 -0.76 10.97
N HIS A 208 -9.95 -1.96 11.54
CA HIS A 208 -8.70 -2.62 11.93
C HIS A 208 -8.24 -3.60 10.85
N LEU A 209 -7.11 -3.31 10.20
CA LEU A 209 -6.42 -4.22 9.30
C LEU A 209 -5.39 -5.01 10.12
N LYS A 210 -5.60 -6.32 10.24
CA LYS A 210 -4.93 -7.18 11.22
C LYS A 210 -4.16 -8.31 10.55
N ASP A 211 -2.94 -8.53 10.98
CA ASP A 211 -2.06 -9.65 10.66
C ASP A 211 -2.00 -9.96 9.16
N SER A 212 -1.62 -8.95 8.38
CA SER A 212 -1.34 -9.13 6.95
C SER A 212 -0.18 -10.13 6.75
N PRO A 213 -0.30 -11.12 5.84
CA PRO A 213 0.80 -12.02 5.52
C PRO A 213 2.00 -11.32 4.88
N CYS A 214 1.76 -10.25 4.10
CA CYS A 214 2.76 -9.38 3.46
C CYS A 214 2.33 -7.91 3.62
N TRP A 215 2.60 -7.04 2.64
CA TRP A 215 2.11 -5.65 2.61
C TRP A 215 0.62 -5.59 2.93
N THR A 216 0.23 -4.61 3.75
CA THR A 216 -1.15 -4.49 4.22
C THR A 216 -2.03 -3.89 3.13
N ASN A 217 -1.62 -2.77 2.55
CA ASN A 217 -2.37 -2.06 1.51
C ASN A 217 -1.47 -1.82 0.29
N PHE A 218 -1.88 -2.28 -0.89
CA PHE A 218 -1.18 -1.97 -2.14
C PHE A 218 -2.14 -1.37 -3.17
N PHE A 219 -1.83 -0.18 -3.67
CA PHE A 219 -2.65 0.53 -4.63
C PHE A 219 -1.98 0.54 -6.01
N VAL A 220 -2.61 -0.06 -7.02
CA VAL A 220 -2.05 -0.21 -8.36
C VAL A 220 -2.96 0.49 -9.36
N ARG A 221 -2.43 1.41 -10.18
CA ARG A 221 -3.22 2.11 -11.23
C ARG A 221 -4.50 2.75 -10.67
N THR A 222 -4.42 3.30 -9.45
CA THR A 222 -5.57 3.81 -8.69
C THR A 222 -5.55 5.32 -8.62
N ASN A 223 -6.70 5.96 -8.85
CA ASN A 223 -6.87 7.41 -8.74
C ASN A 223 -7.77 7.75 -7.55
N ASN A 224 -7.36 8.69 -6.70
CA ASN A 224 -8.07 9.13 -5.50
C ASN A 224 -8.43 7.98 -4.54
N VAL A 225 -7.47 7.62 -3.69
CA VAL A 225 -7.64 6.67 -2.58
C VAL A 225 -7.45 7.38 -1.23
N VAL A 226 -8.38 7.16 -0.31
CA VAL A 226 -8.45 7.81 1.01
C VAL A 226 -8.56 6.76 2.11
N PHE A 227 -7.65 6.79 3.07
CA PHE A 227 -7.72 6.02 4.31
C PHE A 227 -7.84 6.99 5.48
N ASP A 228 -8.80 6.77 6.37
CA ASP A 228 -9.02 7.62 7.55
C ASP A 228 -9.44 6.81 8.78
N ASN A 229 -8.91 7.15 9.95
CA ASN A 229 -9.18 6.48 11.23
C ASN A 229 -8.93 4.95 11.18
N VAL A 230 -7.90 4.52 10.45
CA VAL A 230 -7.56 3.09 10.30
C VAL A 230 -6.49 2.69 11.33
N TYR A 231 -6.61 1.47 11.86
CA TYR A 231 -5.53 0.82 12.62
C TYR A 231 -4.97 -0.33 11.81
N ILE A 232 -3.64 -0.38 11.65
CA ILE A 232 -2.92 -1.48 11.03
C ILE A 232 -2.03 -2.13 12.08
N SER A 233 -2.11 -3.45 12.22
CA SER A 233 -1.19 -4.19 13.08
C SER A 233 -0.81 -5.55 12.51
N ALA A 234 0.47 -5.89 12.57
CA ALA A 234 0.97 -7.26 12.40
C ALA A 234 1.82 -7.62 13.62
N VAL A 235 1.33 -8.53 14.46
CA VAL A 235 2.02 -8.90 15.71
C VAL A 235 2.16 -10.41 15.78
N SER A 236 3.40 -10.92 15.68
CA SER A 236 3.64 -12.35 15.76
C SER A 236 3.51 -12.89 17.19
N THR A 237 2.94 -14.08 17.30
CA THR A 237 2.96 -14.90 18.52
C THR A 237 4.25 -15.73 18.66
N ASN A 238 5.16 -15.65 17.69
CA ASN A 238 6.43 -16.38 17.66
C ASN A 238 7.59 -15.39 17.44
N ALA A 239 8.42 -15.17 18.46
CA ALA A 239 9.53 -14.22 18.40
C ALA A 239 10.59 -14.56 17.32
N SER A 240 10.65 -15.83 16.87
CA SER A 240 11.54 -16.28 15.79
C SER A 240 10.95 -16.09 14.38
N SER A 241 9.71 -15.61 14.26
CA SER A 241 8.97 -15.46 13.00
C SER A 241 8.36 -14.06 12.90
N LEU A 242 9.24 -13.05 12.83
CA LEU A 242 8.81 -11.66 12.74
C LEU A 242 7.94 -11.39 11.49
N PRO A 243 6.98 -10.46 11.57
CA PRO A 243 6.11 -10.10 10.45
C PRO A 243 6.85 -9.24 9.40
N LYS A 244 7.89 -9.80 8.76
CA LYS A 244 8.70 -9.13 7.72
C LYS A 244 7.83 -8.62 6.57
N ASN A 245 8.14 -7.45 6.00
CA ASN A 245 7.46 -6.91 4.83
C ASN A 245 5.93 -6.85 5.03
N THR A 246 5.49 -6.36 6.20
CA THR A 246 4.08 -6.11 6.52
C THR A 246 3.71 -4.64 6.40
N ASP A 247 4.36 -3.95 5.45
CA ASP A 247 4.25 -2.54 5.13
C ASP A 247 2.81 -1.99 5.28
N GLY A 248 2.68 -0.78 5.84
CA GLY A 248 1.38 -0.18 6.09
C GLY A 248 0.65 0.23 4.81
N PHE A 249 1.36 0.90 3.90
CA PHE A 249 0.81 1.46 2.66
C PHE A 249 1.84 1.49 1.53
N ASP A 250 1.51 0.85 0.42
CA ASP A 250 2.31 0.81 -0.80
C ASP A 250 1.48 1.30 -1.99
N SER A 251 2.14 1.86 -3.00
CA SER A 251 1.48 2.33 -4.22
C SER A 251 2.35 2.21 -5.45
N LEU A 252 1.73 1.99 -6.62
CA LEU A 252 2.39 1.84 -7.90
C LEU A 252 1.48 2.41 -9.02
N ASN A 253 1.91 3.49 -9.67
CA ASN A 253 1.10 4.27 -10.62
C ASN A 253 -0.20 4.79 -9.97
N VAL A 254 -0.10 5.74 -9.03
CA VAL A 254 -1.24 6.24 -8.24
C VAL A 254 -1.28 7.75 -8.22
N ASP A 255 -2.43 8.35 -8.47
CA ASP A 255 -2.63 9.80 -8.34
C ASP A 255 -3.69 10.12 -7.29
N GLY A 256 -3.32 10.88 -6.25
CA GLY A 256 -4.19 11.17 -5.12
C GLY A 256 -4.21 10.04 -4.10
N LEU A 257 -3.21 10.01 -3.21
CA LEU A 257 -3.11 9.08 -2.09
C LEU A 257 -3.18 9.85 -0.77
N THR A 258 -4.29 9.68 -0.03
CA THR A 258 -4.54 10.37 1.24
C THR A 258 -4.63 9.38 2.40
N VAL A 259 -3.82 9.59 3.45
CA VAL A 259 -3.82 8.80 4.69
C VAL A 259 -3.98 9.73 5.89
N LEU A 260 -5.04 9.55 6.66
CA LEU A 260 -5.45 10.40 7.77
C LEU A 260 -5.64 9.61 9.06
N ASN A 261 -5.32 10.20 10.21
CA ASN A 261 -5.69 9.74 11.55
C ASN A 261 -5.38 8.24 11.80
N THR A 262 -4.28 7.75 11.27
CA THR A 262 -3.99 6.32 11.14
C THR A 262 -2.89 5.87 12.10
N ARG A 263 -2.99 4.65 12.59
CA ARG A 263 -1.97 4.01 13.45
C ARG A 263 -1.45 2.75 12.79
N VAL A 264 -0.13 2.55 12.79
CA VAL A 264 0.55 1.42 12.14
C VAL A 264 1.55 0.80 13.11
N ASN A 265 1.43 -0.51 13.32
CA ASN A 265 2.32 -1.32 14.16
C ASN A 265 2.69 -2.61 13.41
N VAL A 266 3.71 -2.54 12.57
CA VAL A 266 4.08 -3.58 11.58
C VAL A 266 5.60 -3.77 11.53
N GLY A 267 6.06 -4.84 10.89
CA GLY A 267 7.48 -5.20 10.80
C GLY A 267 8.21 -4.73 9.54
N ASP A 268 7.77 -3.61 8.93
CA ASP A 268 8.43 -2.96 7.78
C ASP A 268 8.01 -1.48 7.67
N ASP A 269 8.13 -0.83 6.50
CA ASP A 269 7.76 0.58 6.29
C ASP A 269 6.33 0.93 6.75
N CYS A 270 6.16 2.07 7.40
CA CYS A 270 4.86 2.59 7.83
C CYS A 270 4.03 3.12 6.65
N PHE A 271 4.69 3.78 5.71
CA PHE A 271 4.12 4.33 4.47
C PHE A 271 5.23 4.40 3.43
N SER A 272 5.02 3.75 2.27
CA SER A 272 6.06 3.42 1.31
C SER A 272 5.58 3.55 -0.15
N PRO A 273 5.36 4.78 -0.66
CA PRO A 273 4.95 4.99 -2.03
C PRO A 273 6.08 4.54 -2.97
N LYS A 274 5.77 3.64 -3.92
CA LYS A 274 6.73 3.12 -4.90
C LYS A 274 6.60 3.94 -6.21
N PRO A 275 7.10 3.49 -7.38
CA PRO A 275 7.08 4.29 -8.60
C PRO A 275 5.72 4.86 -9.04
N ASN A 276 5.80 6.07 -9.57
CA ASN A 276 4.76 6.82 -10.26
C ASN A 276 3.58 7.18 -9.35
N THR A 277 3.87 7.56 -8.10
CA THR A 277 2.86 8.03 -7.14
C THR A 277 2.91 9.55 -7.00
N THR A 278 1.77 10.22 -7.17
CA THR A 278 1.63 11.68 -7.11
C THR A 278 0.49 12.15 -6.22
N ASN A 279 0.59 13.42 -5.79
CA ASN A 279 -0.44 14.12 -5.02
C ASN A 279 -0.77 13.37 -3.71
N ILE A 280 0.25 13.26 -2.86
CA ILE A 280 0.24 12.51 -1.61
C ILE A 280 -0.07 13.45 -0.44
N LEU A 281 -1.01 13.06 0.42
CA LEU A 281 -1.27 13.70 1.70
C LEU A 281 -1.25 12.65 2.82
N VAL A 282 -0.30 12.77 3.74
CA VAL A 282 -0.28 11.98 4.98
C VAL A 282 -0.41 12.95 6.14
N ARG A 283 -1.42 12.77 7.01
CA ARG A 283 -1.61 13.61 8.20
C ARG A 283 -2.08 12.82 9.41
N ASN A 284 -1.54 13.14 10.60
CA ASN A 284 -1.88 12.47 11.87
C ASN A 284 -1.60 10.96 11.81
N LEU A 285 -0.38 10.60 11.41
CA LEU A 285 0.07 9.20 11.32
C LEU A 285 0.94 8.84 12.53
N TRP A 286 0.69 7.69 13.14
CA TRP A 286 1.53 7.12 14.20
C TRP A 286 2.08 5.77 13.78
N CYS A 287 3.39 5.59 13.90
CA CYS A 287 4.14 4.40 13.46
C CYS A 287 4.93 3.83 14.65
N ASN A 288 4.81 2.53 14.92
CA ASN A 288 5.63 1.82 15.92
C ASN A 288 6.33 0.60 15.33
N GLY A 289 7.62 0.44 15.60
CA GLY A 289 8.40 -0.73 15.17
C GLY A 289 8.72 -0.78 13.68
N THR A 290 8.41 0.28 12.94
CA THR A 290 8.42 0.31 11.47
C THR A 290 9.77 0.71 10.88
N HIS A 291 9.99 0.42 9.60
CA HIS A 291 11.12 0.98 8.83
C HIS A 291 10.91 2.44 8.36
N GLY A 292 9.90 3.14 8.89
CA GLY A 292 9.72 4.59 8.73
C GLY A 292 8.69 5.01 7.68
N VAL A 293 8.60 6.31 7.44
CA VAL A 293 7.81 6.89 6.34
C VAL A 293 8.76 7.16 5.18
N SER A 294 8.81 6.17 4.29
CA SER A 294 9.92 5.89 3.40
C SER A 294 9.51 6.01 1.93
N MET A 295 9.83 7.12 1.28
CA MET A 295 9.59 7.26 -0.16
C MET A 295 10.41 6.25 -0.96
N GLY A 296 9.75 5.47 -1.82
CA GLY A 296 10.36 4.48 -2.69
C GLY A 296 10.48 3.07 -2.07
N SER A 297 11.47 2.28 -2.46
CA SER A 297 12.55 2.62 -3.36
C SER A 297 12.11 2.77 -4.82
N ILE A 298 12.73 3.73 -5.53
CA ILE A 298 12.49 3.96 -6.97
C ILE A 298 13.78 3.90 -7.78
N GLY A 299 13.64 3.77 -9.10
CA GLY A 299 14.73 3.54 -10.04
C GLY A 299 15.16 2.07 -10.07
N GLN A 300 14.33 1.11 -9.65
CA GLN A 300 14.78 -0.28 -9.48
C GLN A 300 15.10 -1.00 -10.80
N TYR A 301 14.31 -0.75 -11.85
CA TYR A 301 14.30 -1.60 -13.06
C TYR A 301 14.97 -0.90 -14.26
N PRO A 302 15.82 -1.62 -15.02
CA PRO A 302 16.65 -1.00 -16.06
C PRO A 302 15.81 -0.37 -17.19
N GLY A 303 16.16 0.86 -17.53
CA GLY A 303 15.48 1.63 -18.60
C GLY A 303 14.10 2.20 -18.21
N VAL A 304 13.60 1.93 -17.01
CA VAL A 304 12.35 2.50 -16.50
C VAL A 304 12.62 3.88 -15.88
N MET A 305 11.76 4.85 -16.21
CA MET A 305 11.66 6.10 -15.47
C MET A 305 10.63 5.91 -14.34
N ASP A 306 11.06 6.07 -13.10
CA ASP A 306 10.19 6.07 -11.93
C ASP A 306 10.11 7.48 -11.33
N PHE A 307 8.98 7.89 -10.77
CA PHE A 307 8.88 9.16 -10.05
C PHE A 307 7.97 9.15 -8.82
N ILE A 308 8.26 10.03 -7.86
CA ILE A 308 7.33 10.39 -6.78
C ILE A 308 7.30 11.91 -6.66
N SER A 309 6.12 12.53 -6.63
CA SER A 309 6.07 14.00 -6.46
C SER A 309 4.78 14.58 -5.88
N ASN A 310 4.89 15.81 -5.38
CA ASN A 310 3.81 16.56 -4.72
C ASN A 310 3.31 15.82 -3.48
N ALA A 311 4.10 15.83 -2.41
CA ALA A 311 3.78 15.12 -1.18
C ALA A 311 3.87 16.03 0.05
N LEU A 312 2.82 16.02 0.88
CA LEU A 312 2.82 16.64 2.21
C LEU A 312 2.61 15.56 3.27
N LEU A 313 3.60 15.42 4.14
CA LEU A 313 3.66 14.43 5.22
C LEU A 313 3.74 15.21 6.54
N GLU A 314 2.61 15.35 7.24
CA GLU A 314 2.45 16.32 8.33
C GLU A 314 1.95 15.69 9.64
N ASN A 315 2.48 16.13 10.78
CA ASN A 315 2.10 15.64 12.11
C ASN A 315 2.20 14.11 12.20
N ILE A 316 3.43 13.61 12.06
CA ILE A 316 3.74 12.17 12.08
C ILE A 316 4.56 11.87 13.33
N THR A 317 4.20 10.81 14.05
CA THR A 317 4.98 10.30 15.20
C THR A 317 5.50 8.91 14.89
N LEU A 318 6.83 8.74 14.89
CA LEU A 318 7.50 7.45 14.71
C LEU A 318 8.19 7.06 16.03
N VAL A 319 7.94 5.85 16.50
CA VAL A 319 8.54 5.33 17.74
C VAL A 319 9.14 3.95 17.53
N ASN A 320 10.30 3.69 18.13
CA ASN A 320 10.98 2.38 18.11
C ASN A 320 11.25 1.85 16.67
N GLY A 321 11.46 2.74 15.70
CA GLY A 321 11.61 2.37 14.28
C GLY A 321 13.06 2.34 13.80
N GLU A 322 13.32 1.63 12.71
CA GLU A 322 14.64 1.66 12.04
C GLU A 322 14.89 3.04 11.40
N ASN A 323 13.85 3.69 10.86
CA ASN A 323 13.98 5.01 10.23
C ASN A 323 12.80 5.92 10.56
N GLY A 324 13.02 7.22 10.48
CA GLY A 324 12.00 8.25 10.60
C GLY A 324 11.45 8.66 9.23
N ALA A 325 11.89 9.83 8.75
CA ALA A 325 11.59 10.35 7.42
C ALA A 325 12.67 9.88 6.43
N ARG A 326 12.33 9.05 5.45
CA ARG A 326 13.31 8.39 4.56
C ARG A 326 12.99 8.56 3.08
N LEU A 327 14.00 8.78 2.24
CA LEU A 327 13.94 8.73 0.77
C LEU A 327 14.90 7.67 0.25
N LYS A 328 14.46 6.80 -0.67
CA LYS A 328 15.23 5.64 -1.16
C LYS A 328 15.32 5.60 -2.69
N ALA A 329 16.52 5.59 -3.24
CA ALA A 329 16.76 5.41 -4.67
C ALA A 329 17.81 4.32 -4.94
N TRP A 330 17.54 3.49 -5.95
CA TRP A 330 18.48 2.44 -6.37
C TRP A 330 19.69 3.04 -7.11
N ALA A 331 20.85 2.41 -6.90
CA ALA A 331 22.07 2.56 -7.70
C ALA A 331 22.50 1.18 -8.24
N GLY A 332 23.47 1.15 -9.15
CA GLY A 332 24.00 -0.10 -9.70
C GLY A 332 23.96 -0.19 -11.23
N PRO A 333 24.54 -1.25 -11.83
CA PRO A 333 24.75 -1.32 -13.28
C PRO A 333 23.47 -1.53 -14.10
N ASN A 334 22.43 -2.13 -13.51
CA ASN A 334 21.20 -2.57 -14.21
C ASN A 334 19.95 -1.94 -13.60
N VAL A 335 20.00 -0.63 -13.28
CA VAL A 335 18.92 0.10 -12.61
C VAL A 335 18.28 1.14 -13.54
N GLY A 336 17.14 1.67 -13.10
CA GLY A 336 16.39 2.72 -13.78
C GLY A 336 16.94 4.13 -13.53
N TYR A 337 16.07 5.10 -13.73
CA TYR A 337 16.33 6.52 -13.51
C TYR A 337 15.02 7.19 -13.09
N GLY A 338 15.05 8.46 -12.68
CA GLY A 338 13.81 9.04 -12.16
C GLY A 338 13.93 10.37 -11.45
N TYR A 339 12.90 10.69 -10.66
CA TYR A 339 12.97 11.80 -9.71
C TYR A 339 12.06 11.65 -8.49
N MET A 340 12.49 12.22 -7.36
CA MET A 340 11.63 12.60 -6.24
C MET A 340 11.56 14.13 -6.17
N ARG A 341 10.37 14.73 -6.15
CA ARG A 341 10.24 16.20 -6.19
C ARG A 341 9.06 16.79 -5.43
N ASN A 342 9.26 17.96 -4.81
CA ASN A 342 8.21 18.70 -4.08
C ASN A 342 7.61 17.82 -2.98
N ILE A 343 8.45 17.50 -1.99
CA ILE A 343 8.13 16.60 -0.87
C ILE A 343 8.42 17.38 0.42
N THR A 344 7.42 17.50 1.29
CA THR A 344 7.56 18.16 2.58
C THR A 344 7.21 17.21 3.71
N TYR A 345 8.20 16.85 4.52
CA TYR A 345 8.04 16.27 5.84
C TYR A 345 7.94 17.42 6.86
N LYS A 346 6.85 17.51 7.61
CA LYS A 346 6.57 18.61 8.53
C LYS A 346 6.00 18.13 9.86
N ASP A 347 6.40 18.76 10.95
CA ASP A 347 5.92 18.48 12.30
C ASP A 347 6.11 16.99 12.67
N ILE A 348 7.34 16.49 12.47
CA ILE A 348 7.68 15.08 12.66
C ILE A 348 8.23 14.88 14.08
N ARG A 349 7.71 13.88 14.80
CA ARG A 349 8.22 13.43 16.09
C ARG A 349 8.86 12.06 15.95
N VAL A 350 10.11 11.93 16.37
CA VAL A 350 10.85 10.66 16.45
C VAL A 350 11.13 10.31 17.89
N GLU A 351 10.97 9.05 18.29
CA GLU A 351 11.41 8.56 19.60
C GLU A 351 12.10 7.21 19.42
N ASN A 352 13.30 7.05 19.98
CA ASN A 352 14.04 5.79 19.95
C ASN A 352 14.12 5.21 18.51
N THR A 353 14.43 6.06 17.54
CA THR A 353 14.48 5.70 16.11
C THR A 353 15.93 5.62 15.66
N ASP A 354 16.34 4.56 14.95
CA ASP A 354 17.75 4.37 14.60
C ASP A 354 18.25 5.48 13.66
N ASN A 355 17.54 5.71 12.55
CA ASN A 355 17.88 6.68 11.52
C ASN A 355 16.76 7.74 11.34
N PRO A 356 16.73 8.85 12.11
CA PRO A 356 15.58 9.75 12.13
C PRO A 356 15.26 10.48 10.81
N ILE A 357 16.28 10.88 10.05
CA ILE A 357 16.14 11.47 8.72
C ILE A 357 17.15 10.79 7.78
N VAL A 358 16.69 10.31 6.62
CA VAL A 358 17.52 9.58 5.66
C VAL A 358 17.21 10.02 4.23
N LEU A 359 18.26 10.31 3.46
CA LEU A 359 18.23 10.31 2.01
C LEU A 359 19.32 9.34 1.53
N ASP A 360 18.89 8.18 1.02
CA ASP A 360 19.75 7.11 0.54
C ASP A 360 19.59 6.91 -0.98
N GLN A 361 20.70 7.09 -1.70
CA GLN A 361 20.79 6.82 -3.14
C GLN A 361 21.76 5.69 -3.51
N CYS A 362 22.05 4.80 -2.56
CA CYS A 362 22.83 3.57 -2.70
C CYS A 362 22.02 2.35 -2.18
N TYR A 363 20.69 2.41 -2.34
CA TYR A 363 19.75 1.56 -1.62
C TYR A 363 19.92 0.05 -1.87
N PHE A 364 19.50 -0.73 -0.86
CA PHE A 364 19.47 -2.20 -0.80
C PHE A 364 20.83 -2.87 -0.59
N ASN A 365 21.60 -2.36 0.38
CA ASN A 365 22.87 -2.94 0.84
C ASN A 365 23.91 -3.12 -0.27
N ILE A 366 23.90 -2.22 -1.26
CA ILE A 366 24.89 -2.19 -2.34
C ILE A 366 26.19 -1.62 -1.77
N ASN A 367 27.34 -2.26 -2.04
CA ASN A 367 28.61 -1.75 -1.53
C ASN A 367 28.98 -0.39 -2.17
N ALA A 368 29.61 0.48 -1.39
CA ALA A 368 29.95 1.84 -1.78
C ALA A 368 30.76 1.92 -3.09
N SER A 369 31.67 0.97 -3.34
CA SER A 369 32.44 0.90 -4.59
C SER A 369 31.56 0.63 -5.83
N THR A 370 30.48 -0.13 -5.69
CA THR A 370 29.52 -0.36 -6.77
C THR A 370 28.66 0.88 -7.02
N CYS A 371 28.22 1.57 -5.96
CA CYS A 371 27.51 2.84 -6.09
C CYS A 371 28.40 3.95 -6.68
N ALA A 372 29.69 3.99 -6.35
CA ALA A 372 30.64 4.93 -6.94
C ALA A 372 30.88 4.65 -8.44
N ALA A 373 30.95 3.38 -8.85
CA ALA A 373 31.10 3.00 -10.26
C ALA A 373 29.80 3.14 -11.07
N TYR A 374 28.64 2.96 -10.43
CA TYR A 374 27.31 2.98 -11.05
C TYR A 374 26.33 3.80 -10.19
N PRO A 375 26.49 5.13 -10.13
CA PRO A 375 25.69 5.98 -9.25
C PRO A 375 24.21 6.00 -9.67
N SER A 376 23.34 6.32 -8.71
CA SER A 376 21.91 6.48 -8.95
C SER A 376 21.65 7.61 -9.95
N ARG A 377 20.58 7.45 -10.73
CA ARG A 377 20.11 8.41 -11.75
C ARG A 377 18.73 8.97 -11.40
N VAL A 378 18.40 8.98 -10.11
CA VAL A 378 17.15 9.52 -9.57
C VAL A 378 17.44 10.91 -9.00
N ASN A 379 16.92 11.96 -9.62
CA ASN A 379 17.11 13.32 -9.11
C ASN A 379 16.23 13.56 -7.87
N ILE A 380 16.74 14.21 -6.83
CA ILE A 380 15.96 14.55 -5.63
C ILE A 380 15.98 16.07 -5.45
N THR A 381 14.81 16.71 -5.55
CA THR A 381 14.71 18.17 -5.67
C THR A 381 13.54 18.76 -4.93
N ASP A 382 13.69 19.94 -4.32
CA ASP A 382 12.62 20.59 -3.53
C ASP A 382 12.05 19.64 -2.45
N VAL A 383 12.92 19.25 -1.52
CA VAL A 383 12.60 18.37 -0.38
C VAL A 383 12.81 19.14 0.91
N LYS A 384 11.80 19.14 1.78
CA LYS A 384 11.80 19.94 3.01
C LYS A 384 11.56 19.06 4.23
N PHE A 385 12.39 19.23 5.26
CA PHE A 385 12.23 18.64 6.58
C PHE A 385 12.06 19.79 7.59
N LEU A 386 10.83 19.99 8.05
CA LEU A 386 10.43 21.17 8.84
C LEU A 386 9.93 20.73 10.21
N ASN A 387 10.51 21.26 11.29
CA ASN A 387 10.14 20.93 12.68
C ASN A 387 10.18 19.42 12.94
N VAL A 388 11.37 18.82 12.82
CA VAL A 388 11.63 17.42 13.17
C VAL A 388 12.24 17.37 14.57
N ARG A 389 11.64 16.63 15.50
CA ARG A 389 12.04 16.66 16.92
C ARG A 389 11.98 15.33 17.64
N GLY A 390 12.80 15.16 18.67
CA GLY A 390 12.73 14.04 19.61
C GLY A 390 14.09 13.38 19.86
N SER A 391 14.19 12.06 19.72
CA SER A 391 15.45 11.32 19.95
C SER A 391 15.69 10.18 18.97
N SER A 392 16.96 9.99 18.61
CA SER A 392 17.42 8.74 17.99
C SER A 392 17.65 7.66 19.05
N SER A 393 17.80 6.40 18.63
CA SER A 393 18.20 5.29 19.52
C SER A 393 19.70 5.35 19.88
N GLY A 394 20.50 6.11 19.12
CA GLY A 394 21.95 6.11 19.18
C GLY A 394 22.60 4.82 18.68
N LYS A 395 21.91 4.03 17.86
CA LYS A 395 22.50 2.87 17.16
C LYS A 395 23.52 3.31 16.11
N GLU A 396 23.19 4.35 15.35
CA GLU A 396 24.05 5.03 14.37
C GLU A 396 24.79 6.22 15.01
N GLY A 397 25.35 5.98 16.20
CA GLY A 397 26.22 6.93 16.87
C GLY A 397 25.56 8.27 17.19
N ARG A 398 26.21 9.37 16.77
CA ARG A 398 25.73 10.75 16.91
C ARG A 398 24.91 11.22 15.73
N VAL A 399 24.90 10.49 14.63
CA VAL A 399 24.17 10.88 13.42
C VAL A 399 22.67 10.83 13.69
N VAL A 400 21.98 11.95 13.41
CA VAL A 400 20.51 12.04 13.50
C VAL A 400 19.86 12.34 12.15
N ALA A 401 20.67 12.71 11.15
CA ALA A 401 20.25 12.86 9.77
C ALA A 401 21.40 12.49 8.84
N ASP A 402 21.18 11.52 7.93
CA ASP A 402 22.10 11.17 6.85
C ASP A 402 21.47 11.57 5.51
N LEU A 403 22.08 12.56 4.85
CA LEU A 403 21.62 13.08 3.56
C LEU A 403 22.69 12.86 2.48
N THR A 404 22.90 11.60 2.13
CA THR A 404 23.92 11.19 1.15
C THR A 404 23.32 11.06 -0.26
N CYS A 405 23.49 12.12 -1.05
CA CYS A 405 23.09 12.14 -2.45
C CYS A 405 24.12 11.46 -3.38
N SER A 406 23.64 10.93 -4.51
CA SER A 406 24.49 10.24 -5.48
C SER A 406 25.13 11.21 -6.48
N PRO A 407 26.43 11.08 -6.81
CA PRO A 407 27.09 11.96 -7.78
C PRO A 407 26.58 11.81 -9.22
N GLY A 408 25.77 10.78 -9.51
CA GLY A 408 25.09 10.58 -10.80
C GLY A 408 23.73 11.27 -10.90
N ALA A 409 23.28 11.95 -9.85
CA ALA A 409 21.97 12.59 -9.75
C ALA A 409 22.09 14.09 -9.45
N THR A 410 21.04 14.85 -9.78
CA THR A 410 20.85 16.21 -9.26
C THR A 410 20.16 16.14 -7.91
N CYS A 411 20.80 16.71 -6.90
CA CYS A 411 20.30 16.81 -5.54
C CYS A 411 20.33 18.29 -5.12
N SER A 412 19.18 18.97 -5.10
CA SER A 412 19.15 20.45 -4.99
C SER A 412 17.87 20.98 -4.34
N GLY A 413 17.99 21.99 -3.46
CA GLY A 413 16.85 22.48 -2.69
C GLY A 413 16.35 21.44 -1.68
N ILE A 414 17.28 20.72 -1.07
CA ILE A 414 17.05 19.96 0.17
C ILE A 414 17.16 20.99 1.30
N HIS A 415 16.11 21.16 2.11
CA HIS A 415 16.06 22.21 3.14
C HIS A 415 15.62 21.63 4.48
N LEU A 416 16.39 21.91 5.52
CA LEU A 416 16.19 21.46 6.89
C LEU A 416 15.93 22.70 7.75
N GLU A 417 14.87 22.66 8.57
CA GLU A 417 14.51 23.77 9.44
C GLU A 417 13.96 23.27 10.77
N ASN A 418 14.42 23.88 11.87
CA ASN A 418 13.99 23.53 13.23
C ASN A 418 14.16 22.03 13.55
N ILE A 419 15.35 21.49 13.26
CA ILE A 419 15.73 20.10 13.57
C ILE A 419 16.25 20.03 15.01
N ASN A 420 15.51 19.34 15.89
CA ASN A 420 15.80 19.23 17.32
C ASN A 420 15.68 17.78 17.79
N ILE A 421 16.61 16.94 17.33
CA ILE A 421 16.71 15.52 17.64
C ILE A 421 17.95 15.32 18.51
N THR A 422 17.81 14.64 19.65
CA THR A 422 18.95 14.28 20.51
C THR A 422 19.47 12.87 20.19
N SER A 423 20.77 12.64 20.39
CA SER A 423 21.36 11.30 20.43
C SER A 423 21.84 10.98 21.85
N PRO A 424 21.68 9.74 22.36
CA PRO A 424 22.29 9.32 23.63
C PRO A 424 23.83 9.16 23.55
N LYS A 425 24.45 9.39 22.38
CA LYS A 425 25.90 9.28 22.15
C LYS A 425 26.66 10.62 22.21
N GLY A 426 25.94 11.74 22.38
CA GLY A 426 26.53 13.08 22.50
C GLY A 426 25.80 14.11 21.64
N GLU A 427 26.49 15.19 21.32
CA GLU A 427 25.97 16.24 20.45
C GLU A 427 25.56 15.69 19.08
N PRO A 428 24.32 15.95 18.60
CA PRO A 428 23.83 15.42 17.33
C PRO A 428 24.63 15.89 16.11
N GLN A 429 24.80 15.00 15.14
CA GLN A 429 25.44 15.31 13.86
C GLN A 429 24.44 15.17 12.71
N ILE A 430 24.56 16.07 11.72
CA ILE A 430 23.85 16.03 10.44
C ILE A 430 24.90 15.82 9.36
N VAL A 431 24.71 14.81 8.52
CA VAL A 431 25.57 14.49 7.39
C VAL A 431 24.95 15.01 6.10
N CYS A 432 25.75 15.66 5.26
CA CYS A 432 25.38 16.15 3.94
C CYS A 432 26.46 15.79 2.93
N ASP A 433 26.14 14.99 1.91
CA ASP A 433 27.06 14.68 0.82
C ASP A 433 26.41 14.84 -0.56
N ASN A 434 27.14 15.45 -1.50
CA ASN A 434 26.72 15.75 -2.88
C ASN A 434 25.41 16.57 -3.04
N ILE A 435 25.05 17.38 -2.05
CA ILE A 435 23.90 18.28 -2.11
C ILE A 435 24.31 19.63 -2.73
N GLN A 436 23.47 20.18 -3.62
CA GLN A 436 23.68 21.46 -4.27
C GLN A 436 22.90 22.58 -3.56
N GLY A 437 23.64 23.57 -3.07
CA GLY A 437 23.11 24.73 -2.35
C GLY A 437 23.22 24.59 -0.84
N ASP A 438 22.73 25.60 -0.12
CA ASP A 438 22.59 25.58 1.34
C ASP A 438 21.41 24.68 1.74
N VAL A 439 21.56 23.94 2.83
CA VAL A 439 20.53 23.08 3.42
C VAL A 439 19.81 23.71 4.62
N GLY A 440 20.25 24.90 5.08
CA GLY A 440 19.61 25.64 6.17
C GLY A 440 20.08 25.27 7.58
N VAL A 441 21.02 24.33 7.72
CA VAL A 441 21.63 23.88 8.98
C VAL A 441 23.12 23.58 8.77
N ASP A 442 23.92 23.65 9.84
CA ASP A 442 25.29 23.15 9.81
C ASP A 442 25.30 21.63 9.62
N CYS A 443 26.14 21.13 8.70
CA CYS A 443 26.36 19.71 8.50
C CYS A 443 27.79 19.39 8.04
N ILE A 444 28.16 18.12 8.16
CA ILE A 444 29.50 17.58 7.90
C ILE A 444 29.48 16.52 6.79
N PRO A 445 30.60 16.25 6.10
CA PRO A 445 30.70 15.11 5.18
C PRO A 445 30.69 13.79 5.96
N ALA A 446 30.21 12.70 5.34
CA ALA A 446 30.11 11.39 6.00
C ALA A 446 31.47 10.86 6.50
N SER A 447 32.58 11.29 5.91
CA SER A 447 33.94 10.93 6.33
C SER A 447 34.37 11.50 7.69
N GLU A 448 33.61 12.45 8.25
CA GLU A 448 33.89 13.10 9.54
C GLU A 448 32.85 12.73 10.63
N ALA A 449 31.85 11.90 10.28
CA ALA A 449 30.75 11.53 11.16
C ALA A 449 31.10 10.38 12.13
N ASP A 450 30.50 10.42 13.32
CA ASP A 450 30.65 9.46 14.42
C ASP A 450 29.41 8.54 14.43
N PHE A 451 29.44 7.51 13.56
CA PHE A 451 28.44 6.44 13.41
C PHE A 451 28.57 5.34 14.48
#